data_AF-V5FSF7-F1
#
_entry.id   AF-V5FSF7-F1
#
_cell.length_a   1.000
_cell.length_b   1.000
_cell.length_c   1.000
_cell.angle_alpha   90.00
_cell.angle_beta   90.00
_cell.angle_gamma   90.00
#
_symmetry.space_group_name_H-M   'P 1'
#
loop_
_entity.id
_entity.type
_entity.pdbx_description
1 polymer ?
#
loop_
_entity_poly.entity_id
_entity_poly.type
_entity_poly.pdbx_seq_one_letter_code
_entity_poly.pdbx_strand_id
1 'polypeptide(L)'
;MNIHDFLTMAPDAPSANSIKVAIENLQFLGALDKEEELTSLGEYLAQLAIEPQLGKMLIYAVIFRCLEPILTLAAAMSHKDPFQLPPQANLKNKAGEKRR
;
A
#
# COMPACT_ATOMS: atom_id res chain seq x y z
N MET A 1 23.37 11.15 -3.93
CA MET A 1 22.16 11.99 -3.82
C MET A 1 21.15 11.14 -3.06
N ASN A 2 20.66 11.59 -1.90
CA ASN A 2 19.72 10.82 -1.09
C ASN A 2 18.27 11.09 -1.53
N ILE A 3 17.32 10.32 -0.99
CA ILE A 3 15.90 10.38 -1.36
C ILE A 3 15.32 11.78 -1.09
N HIS A 4 15.62 12.36 0.07
CA HIS A 4 15.12 13.67 0.47
C HIS A 4 15.60 14.80 -0.47
N ASP A 5 16.90 14.82 -0.78
CA ASP A 5 17.51 15.82 -1.66
C ASP A 5 16.90 15.74 -3.06
N PHE A 6 16.61 14.54 -3.56
CA PHE A 6 15.97 14.37 -4.87
C PHE A 6 14.52 14.89 -4.87
N LEU A 7 13.71 14.51 -3.88
CA LEU A 7 12.28 14.87 -3.85
C LEU A 7 12.04 16.37 -3.62
N THR A 8 12.96 17.06 -2.95
CA THR A 8 12.88 18.52 -2.76
C THR A 8 13.18 19.31 -4.03
N MET A 9 13.73 18.68 -5.08
CA MET A 9 13.92 19.31 -6.40
C MET A 9 12.66 19.29 -7.28
N ALA A 10 11.59 18.61 -6.87
CA ALA A 10 10.35 18.57 -7.63
C ALA A 10 9.68 19.96 -7.71
N PRO A 11 8.96 20.30 -8.80
CA PRO A 11 8.27 21.59 -8.95
C PRO A 11 7.32 21.91 -7.77
N ASP A 12 6.60 20.89 -7.31
CA ASP A 12 5.78 20.93 -6.10
C ASP A 12 6.35 19.92 -5.09
N ALA A 13 7.34 20.38 -4.32
CA ALA A 13 8.04 19.52 -3.36
C ALA A 13 7.10 19.04 -2.24
N PRO A 14 7.15 17.74 -1.88
CA PRO A 14 6.39 17.23 -0.74
C PRO A 14 6.96 17.73 0.58
N SER A 15 6.16 17.70 1.65
CA SER A 15 6.63 18.08 2.98
C SER A 15 7.71 17.10 3.49
N ALA A 16 8.71 17.62 4.22
CA ALA A 16 9.77 16.78 4.79
C ALA A 16 9.22 15.65 5.69
N ASN A 17 8.13 15.92 6.41
CA ASN A 17 7.45 14.92 7.23
C ASN A 17 6.82 13.81 6.38
N SER A 18 6.22 14.15 5.23
CA SER A 18 5.67 13.16 4.29
C SER A 18 6.76 12.25 3.72
N ILE A 19 7.93 12.81 3.36
CA ILE A 19 9.09 12.03 2.88
C ILE A 19 9.54 11.06 3.98
N LYS A 20 9.74 11.57 5.20
CA LYS A 20 10.18 10.75 6.34
C LYS A 20 9.23 9.59 6.62
N VAL A 21 7.92 9.86 6.68
CA VAL A 21 6.91 8.81 6.91
C VAL A 21 6.91 7.77 5.79
N ALA A 22 7.11 8.19 4.53
CA ALA A 22 7.20 7.25 3.41
C ALA A 22 8.43 6.32 3.53
N ILE A 23 9.59 6.86 3.90
CA ILE A 23 10.82 6.08 4.12
C ILE A 23 10.62 5.08 5.28
N GLU A 24 10.10 5.55 6.42
CA GLU A 24 9.82 4.69 7.59
C GLU A 24 8.84 3.56 7.23
N ASN A 25 7.80 3.86 6.43
CA ASN A 25 6.84 2.85 5.97
C ASN A 25 7.50 1.82 5.04
N LEU A 26 8.37 2.24 4.11
CA LEU A 26 9.08 1.33 3.21
C LEU A 26 10.10 0.46 3.96
N GLN A 27 10.75 1.00 4.98
CA GLN A 27 11.62 0.24 5.89
C GLN A 27 10.82 -0.77 6.72
N PHE A 28 9.66 -0.37 7.26
CA PHE A 28 8.75 -1.29 7.96
C PHE A 28 8.26 -2.42 7.06
N LEU A 29 7.98 -2.13 5.79
CA LEU A 29 7.65 -3.16 4.80
C LEU A 29 8.85 -4.02 4.40
N GLY A 30 10.07 -3.67 4.80
CA GLY A 30 11.30 -4.35 4.41
C GLY A 30 11.65 -4.14 2.94
N ALA A 31 11.09 -3.11 2.29
CA ALA A 31 11.46 -2.72 0.93
C ALA A 31 12.78 -1.93 0.93
N LEU A 32 13.04 -1.14 1.98
CA LEU A 32 14.30 -0.45 2.22
C LEU A 32 14.98 -1.00 3.49
N ASP A 33 16.30 -0.94 3.53
CA ASP A 33 17.07 -1.14 4.76
C ASP A 33 17.25 0.17 5.56
N LYS A 34 18.05 0.13 6.63
CA LYS A 34 18.24 1.29 7.52
C LYS A 34 19.04 2.41 6.86
N GLU A 35 19.81 2.05 5.85
CA GLU A 35 20.66 2.91 5.05
C GLU A 35 19.90 3.52 3.86
N GLU A 36 18.58 3.27 3.76
CA GLU A 36 17.68 3.69 2.68
C GLU A 36 17.98 3.04 1.32
N GLU A 37 18.66 1.89 1.32
CA GLU A 37 18.95 1.11 0.12
C GLU A 37 17.88 0.04 -0.12
N LEU A 38 17.65 -0.32 -1.38
CA LEU A 38 16.69 -1.36 -1.74
C LEU A 38 17.15 -2.73 -1.23
N THR A 39 16.24 -3.43 -0.56
CA THR A 39 16.44 -4.85 -0.26
C THR A 39 16.08 -5.70 -1.49
N SER A 40 16.40 -6.99 -1.47
CA SER A 40 15.94 -7.91 -2.52
C SER A 40 14.41 -7.97 -2.65
N LEU A 41 13.67 -7.82 -1.54
CA LEU A 41 12.21 -7.67 -1.59
C LEU A 41 11.84 -6.34 -2.26
N GLY A 42 12.52 -5.25 -1.88
CA GLY A 42 12.35 -3.92 -2.47
C GLY A 42 12.53 -3.90 -3.99
N GLU A 43 13.54 -4.60 -4.51
CA GLU A 43 13.78 -4.74 -5.95
C GLU A 43 12.60 -5.38 -6.69
N TYR A 44 11.98 -6.41 -6.12
CA TYR A 44 10.77 -7.01 -6.69
C TYR A 44 9.58 -6.07 -6.58
N LEU A 45 9.40 -5.40 -5.43
CA LEU A 45 8.29 -4.46 -5.22
C LEU A 45 8.36 -3.26 -6.17
N ALA A 46 9.56 -2.74 -6.43
CA ALA A 46 9.78 -1.61 -7.34
C ALA A 46 9.41 -1.92 -8.80
N GLN A 47 9.36 -3.20 -9.18
CA GLN A 47 8.93 -3.62 -10.52
C GLN A 47 7.41 -3.75 -10.66
N LEU A 48 6.66 -3.71 -9.56
CA LEU A 48 5.21 -3.86 -9.57
C LEU A 48 4.52 -2.49 -9.63
N ALA A 49 3.57 -2.34 -10.56
CA ALA A 49 2.77 -1.12 -10.71
C ALA A 49 1.59 -1.04 -9.71
N ILE A 50 1.83 -1.39 -8.45
CA ILE A 50 0.83 -1.40 -7.38
C ILE A 50 1.45 -0.89 -6.07
N GLU A 51 0.60 -0.61 -5.08
CA GLU A 51 1.09 -0.22 -3.76
C GLU A 51 2.02 -1.30 -3.16
N PRO A 52 3.16 -0.93 -2.54
CA PRO A 52 4.15 -1.90 -2.03
C PRO A 52 3.57 -2.91 -1.03
N GLN A 53 2.55 -2.52 -0.26
CA GLN A 53 1.86 -3.39 0.69
C GLN A 53 1.13 -4.54 -0.02
N LEU A 54 0.42 -4.22 -1.11
CA LEU A 54 -0.29 -5.20 -1.94
C LEU A 54 0.69 -6.06 -2.73
N GLY A 55 1.77 -5.46 -3.25
CA GLY A 55 2.85 -6.19 -3.89
C GLY A 55 3.47 -7.24 -2.97
N LYS A 56 3.78 -6.85 -1.73
CA LYS A 56 4.30 -7.77 -0.71
C LYS A 56 3.31 -8.89 -0.44
N MET A 57 2.02 -8.56 -0.27
CA MET A 57 0.96 -9.53 -0.07
C MET A 57 0.90 -10.57 -1.20
N LEU A 58 0.97 -10.13 -2.47
CA LEU A 58 0.95 -11.03 -3.63
C LEU A 58 2.20 -11.92 -3.72
N ILE A 59 3.39 -11.37 -3.45
CA ILE A 59 4.64 -12.14 -3.43
C ILE A 59 4.54 -13.28 -2.40
N TYR A 60 4.08 -12.99 -1.17
CA TYR A 60 3.88 -14.02 -0.15
C TYR A 60 2.78 -15.01 -0.52
N ALA A 61 1.73 -14.59 -1.21
CA ALA A 61 0.67 -15.49 -1.66
C ALA A 61 1.17 -16.54 -2.66
N VAL A 62 2.13 -16.17 -3.52
CA VAL A 62 2.82 -17.13 -4.40
C VAL A 62 3.63 -18.13 -3.57
N ILE A 63 4.42 -17.64 -2.60
CA ILE A 63 5.27 -18.48 -1.73
C ILE A 63 4.42 -19.48 -0.92
N PHE A 64 3.31 -19.02 -0.34
CA PHE A 64 2.38 -19.85 0.45
C PHE A 64 1.35 -20.61 -0.39
N ARG A 65 1.41 -20.50 -1.73
CA ARG A 65 0.51 -21.18 -2.67
C ARG A 65 -0.97 -20.87 -2.44
N CYS A 66 -1.28 -19.64 -2.07
CA CYS A 66 -2.64 -19.12 -1.85
C CYS A 66 -2.94 -17.91 -2.74
N LEU A 67 -2.37 -17.86 -3.95
CA LEU A 67 -2.46 -16.70 -4.83
C LEU A 67 -3.89 -16.32 -5.20
N GLU A 68 -4.75 -17.28 -5.56
CA GLU A 68 -6.10 -17.02 -6.07
C GLU A 68 -7.00 -16.21 -5.09
N PRO A 69 -7.18 -16.62 -3.82
CA PRO A 69 -7.97 -15.82 -2.88
C PRO A 69 -7.29 -14.47 -2.55
N ILE A 70 -5.97 -14.43 -2.48
CA ILE A 70 -5.24 -13.20 -2.14
C ILE A 70 -5.25 -12.20 -3.30
N LEU A 71 -5.25 -12.67 -4.55
CA LEU A 71 -5.38 -11.83 -5.73
C LEU A 71 -6.77 -11.18 -5.77
N THR A 72 -7.81 -11.94 -5.42
CA THR A 72 -9.17 -11.41 -5.29
C THR A 72 -9.23 -10.31 -4.22
N LEU A 73 -8.58 -10.53 -3.07
CA LEU A 73 -8.49 -9.52 -2.01
C LEU A 73 -7.69 -8.29 -2.46
N ALA A 74 -6.54 -8.47 -3.10
CA ALA A 74 -5.71 -7.39 -3.62
C ALA A 74 -6.48 -6.51 -4.61
N ALA A 75 -7.22 -7.13 -5.53
CA ALA A 75 -8.07 -6.42 -6.50
C ALA A 75 -9.18 -5.63 -5.80
N ALA A 76 -9.83 -6.21 -4.79
CA ALA A 76 -10.86 -5.54 -4.01
C ALA A 76 -10.32 -4.35 -3.19
N MET A 77 -9.07 -4.43 -2.71
CA MET A 77 -8.41 -3.35 -1.98
C MET A 77 -7.85 -2.24 -2.88
N SER A 78 -7.39 -2.58 -4.08
CA SER A 78 -6.79 -1.63 -5.05
C SER A 78 -7.82 -0.71 -5.70
N HIS A 79 -9.09 -1.12 -5.69
CA HIS A 79 -10.16 -0.45 -6.40
C HIS A 79 -11.36 -0.18 -5.49
N LYS A 80 -12.39 0.43 -6.06
CA LYS A 80 -13.63 0.76 -5.35
C LYS A 80 -14.31 -0.51 -4.84
N ASP A 81 -14.84 -0.43 -3.62
CA ASP A 81 -15.70 -1.47 -3.04
C ASP A 81 -16.77 -1.92 -4.06
N PRO A 82 -16.83 -3.21 -4.42
CA PRO A 82 -17.80 -3.72 -5.38
C PRO A 82 -19.25 -3.62 -4.87
N PHE A 83 -19.47 -3.45 -3.57
CA PHE A 83 -20.81 -3.35 -2.99
C PHE A 83 -21.36 -1.93 -3.11
N GLN A 84 -22.39 -1.77 -3.93
CA GLN A 84 -23.17 -0.54 -3.98
C GLN A 84 -24.37 -0.62 -3.04
N LEU A 85 -24.50 0.35 -2.14
CA LEU A 85 -25.68 0.48 -1.30
C LEU A 85 -26.86 1.05 -2.11
N PRO A 86 -28.07 0.50 -2.00
CA PRO A 86 -29.22 1.03 -2.70
C PRO A 86 -29.57 2.45 -2.23
N PRO A 87 -30.00 3.36 -3.13
CA PRO A 87 -30.22 4.78 -2.82
C PRO A 87 -31.30 5.06 -1.76
N GLN A 88 -32.15 4.08 -1.41
CA GLN A 88 -33.24 4.23 -0.44
C GLN A 88 -32.92 3.71 0.97
N ALA A 89 -31.67 3.37 1.28
CA ALA A 89 -31.29 2.97 2.63
C ALA A 89 -30.77 4.15 3.44
N ASN A 90 -31.67 4.86 4.15
CA ASN A 90 -31.36 5.67 5.33
C ASN A 90 -30.84 4.79 6.50
N LEU A 91 -30.01 3.79 6.23
CA LEU A 91 -29.45 2.82 7.17
C LEU A 91 -28.02 3.17 7.59
N LYS A 92 -27.44 4.27 7.07
CA LYS A 92 -26.09 4.75 7.45
C LYS A 92 -25.90 4.90 8.97
N ASN A 93 -26.99 5.07 9.72
CA ASN A 93 -26.93 5.23 11.19
C ASN A 93 -27.18 3.94 12.00
N LYS A 94 -27.56 2.80 11.39
CA LYS A 94 -27.85 1.55 12.15
C LYS A 94 -26.81 0.43 11.99
N ALA A 95 -26.03 0.43 10.90
CA ALA A 95 -25.06 -0.65 10.64
C ALA A 95 -23.68 -0.41 11.29
N GLY A 96 -23.33 0.84 11.63
CA GLY A 96 -22.09 1.18 12.33
C GLY A 96 -22.08 0.80 13.82
N GLU A 97 -23.26 0.66 14.45
CA GLU A 97 -23.38 0.37 15.89
C GLU A 97 -23.25 -1.13 16.23
N LYS A 98 -23.43 -2.04 15.27
CA LYS A 98 -23.33 -3.50 15.51
C LYS A 98 -21.93 -4.09 15.28
N ARG A 99 -20.93 -3.25 14.99
CA ARG A 99 -19.54 -3.68 14.72
C ARG A 99 -18.55 -3.30 15.84
N ARG A 100 -19.04 -3.00 17.05
CA ARG A 100 -18.21 -2.89 18.27
C ARG A 100 -18.52 -4.05 19.21
#